data_AF-A0A1M7QNR8-F1
#
_entry.id   AF-A0A1M7QNR8-F1
#
_cell.length_a   1.000
_cell.length_b   1.000
_cell.length_c   1.000
_cell.angle_alpha   90.00
_cell.angle_beta   90.00
_cell.angle_gamma   90.00
#
_symmetry.space_group_name_H-M   'P 1'
#
loop_
_entity.id
_entity.type
_entity.pdbx_description
1 polymer ?
#
loop_
_entity_poly.entity_id
_entity_poly.type
_entity_poly.pdbx_seq_one_letter_code
_entity_poly.pdbx_strand_id
1 'polypeptide(L)'
;MKTTNEITQWGTRSVSFWLTLLIAAGIIFVGARFIINPAGGAAGFGIPFSNTADYAYGRIKGIRDMFSGMVLLPLLWLRMRRAVAYVFTSAIVVPAADCLIVLATNGPGDVPHMLIHGGTAVFMVFVSVLLFRHKQ
;
A
#
# COMPACT_ATOMS: atom_id res chain seq x y z
N MET A 1 -27.47 -32.95 -4.06
CA MET A 1 -27.46 -31.63 -4.72
C MET A 1 -26.65 -30.68 -3.86
N LYS A 2 -25.36 -30.48 -4.15
CA LYS A 2 -24.55 -29.45 -3.48
C LYS A 2 -25.07 -28.11 -3.98
N THR A 3 -25.66 -27.32 -3.11
CA THR A 3 -26.17 -25.98 -3.44
C THR A 3 -25.01 -25.13 -3.95
N THR A 4 -25.11 -24.73 -5.21
CA THR A 4 -24.17 -23.87 -5.93
C THR A 4 -24.21 -22.41 -5.43
N ASN A 5 -24.16 -22.22 -4.10
CA ASN A 5 -24.31 -20.91 -3.45
C ASN A 5 -23.34 -20.70 -2.29
N GLU A 6 -22.20 -21.40 -2.26
CA GLU A 6 -21.04 -20.98 -1.47
C GLU A 6 -20.14 -20.03 -2.29
N ILE A 7 -20.75 -19.10 -3.00
CA ILE A 7 -20.05 -18.03 -3.71
C ILE A 7 -19.67 -16.98 -2.65
N THR A 8 -18.50 -17.20 -2.03
CA THR A 8 -17.67 -16.25 -1.26
C THR A 8 -18.39 -15.00 -0.75
N GLN A 9 -18.75 -14.99 0.55
CA GLN A 9 -19.40 -13.86 1.23
C GLN A 9 -18.53 -12.59 1.36
N TRP A 10 -17.25 -12.64 1.00
CA TRP A 10 -16.35 -11.51 1.14
C TRP A 10 -16.55 -10.48 0.01
N GLY A 11 -16.76 -9.22 0.38
CA GLY A 11 -17.05 -8.15 -0.57
C GLY A 11 -17.36 -6.82 0.14
N THR A 12 -18.25 -6.01 -0.42
CA THR A 12 -18.56 -4.66 0.10
C THR A 12 -19.19 -4.62 1.49
N ARG A 13 -19.64 -5.75 2.05
CA ARG A 13 -20.12 -5.85 3.44
C ARG A 13 -19.00 -6.14 4.44
N SER A 14 -17.79 -6.45 3.97
CA SER A 14 -16.66 -6.83 4.80
C SER A 14 -15.79 -5.61 5.12
N VAL A 15 -15.46 -5.41 6.40
CA VAL A 15 -14.53 -4.35 6.82
C VAL A 15 -13.18 -4.47 6.12
N SER A 16 -12.62 -5.68 6.02
CA SER A 16 -11.33 -5.92 5.37
C SER A 16 -11.33 -5.56 3.88
N PHE A 17 -12.48 -5.59 3.19
CA PHE A 17 -12.58 -5.14 1.80
C PHE A 17 -12.31 -3.63 1.69
N TRP A 18 -13.00 -2.83 2.50
CA TRP A 18 -12.87 -1.38 2.48
C TRP A 18 -11.52 -0.91 3.01
N LEU A 19 -10.97 -1.55 4.05
CA LEU A 19 -9.63 -1.21 4.54
C LEU A 19 -8.56 -1.52 3.50
N THR A 20 -8.69 -2.62 2.76
CA THR A 20 -7.77 -2.96 1.67
C THR A 20 -7.89 -1.96 0.52
N LEU A 21 -9.12 -1.60 0.13
CA LEU A 21 -9.36 -0.59 -0.92
C LEU A 21 -8.81 0.78 -0.52
N LEU A 22 -8.98 1.18 0.74
CA LEU A 22 -8.44 2.44 1.27
C LEU A 22 -6.91 2.49 1.11
N ILE A 23 -6.21 1.42 1.48
CA ILE A 23 -4.76 1.34 1.33
C ILE A 23 -4.35 1.31 -0.15
N ALA A 24 -5.04 0.54 -0.99
CA ALA A 24 -4.77 0.52 -2.43
C ALA A 24 -4.93 1.92 -3.05
N ALA A 25 -6.00 2.64 -2.70
CA ALA A 25 -6.24 4.01 -3.14
C ALA A 25 -5.18 4.99 -2.60
N GLY A 26 -4.78 4.84 -1.33
CA GLY A 26 -3.72 5.65 -0.72
C GLY A 26 -2.37 5.47 -1.42
N ILE A 27 -1.99 4.23 -1.75
CA ILE A 27 -0.75 3.94 -2.48
C ILE A 27 -0.81 4.49 -3.91
N ILE A 28 -1.96 4.39 -4.59
CA ILE A 28 -2.17 5.02 -5.91
C ILE A 28 -1.99 6.53 -5.82
N PHE A 29 -2.57 7.17 -4.79
CA PHE A 29 -2.43 8.60 -4.57
C PHE A 29 -0.96 9.01 -4.33
N VAL A 30 -0.22 8.26 -3.51
CA VAL A 30 1.22 8.50 -3.29
C VAL A 30 1.99 8.37 -4.61
N GLY A 31 1.74 7.31 -5.38
CA GLY A 31 2.36 7.11 -6.68
C GLY A 31 2.08 8.25 -7.66
N ALA A 32 0.82 8.67 -7.77
CA ALA A 32 0.40 9.80 -8.60
C ALA A 32 1.06 11.11 -8.15
N ARG A 33 1.20 11.35 -6.84
CA ARG A 33 1.90 12.52 -6.30
C ARG A 33 3.35 12.55 -6.73
N PHE A 34 4.07 11.42 -6.68
CA PHE A 34 5.45 11.31 -7.17
C PHE A 34 5.59 11.51 -8.69
N ILE A 35 4.52 11.28 -9.46
CA ILE A 35 4.52 11.53 -10.91
C ILE A 35 4.26 13.01 -11.23
N ILE A 36 3.19 13.58 -10.63
CA ILE A 36 2.68 14.91 -10.94
C ILE A 36 3.47 16.00 -10.21
N ASN A 37 3.80 15.78 -8.94
CA ASN A 37 4.58 16.70 -8.10
C ASN A 37 5.71 15.94 -7.38
N PRO A 38 6.80 15.58 -8.09
CA PRO A 38 7.90 14.79 -7.54
C PRO A 38 8.53 15.41 -6.28
N ALA A 39 8.71 16.73 -6.25
CA ALA A 39 9.25 17.44 -5.09
C ALA A 39 8.34 17.30 -3.86
N GLY A 40 7.04 17.50 -4.04
CA GLY A 40 6.07 17.31 -2.97
C GLY A 40 5.96 15.86 -2.52
N GLY A 41 6.10 14.89 -3.43
CA GLY A 41 6.14 13.46 -3.11
C GLY A 41 7.36 13.10 -2.24
N ALA A 42 8.54 13.53 -2.67
CA ALA A 42 9.81 13.31 -1.97
C ALA A 42 9.82 13.95 -0.57
N ALA A 43 9.35 15.20 -0.45
CA ALA A 43 9.20 15.88 0.83
C ALA A 43 8.23 15.12 1.77
N GLY A 44 7.09 14.65 1.25
CA GLY A 44 6.14 13.86 2.05
C GLY A 44 6.64 12.46 2.42
N PHE A 45 7.57 11.90 1.64
CA PHE A 45 8.23 10.64 1.96
C PHE A 45 9.25 10.78 3.09
N GLY A 46 9.78 11.99 3.31
CA GLY A 46 10.83 12.28 4.29
C GLY A 46 12.23 12.38 3.70
N ILE A 47 12.40 12.21 2.39
CA ILE A 47 13.69 12.33 1.71
C ILE A 47 13.54 13.31 0.55
N PRO A 48 13.69 14.63 0.81
CA PRO A 48 13.55 15.65 -0.23
C PRO A 48 14.61 15.50 -1.32
N PHE A 49 14.23 15.76 -2.58
CA PHE A 49 15.17 15.84 -3.68
C PHE A 49 16.08 17.06 -3.56
N SER A 50 17.32 16.93 -4.00
CA SER A 50 18.31 18.01 -3.94
C SER A 50 18.20 18.93 -5.16
N ASN A 51 17.77 18.41 -6.31
CA ASN A 51 17.51 19.21 -7.51
C ASN A 51 16.51 18.51 -8.46
N THR A 52 16.18 19.16 -9.57
CA THR A 52 15.17 18.69 -10.54
C THR A 52 15.60 17.45 -11.34
N ALA A 53 16.90 17.13 -11.42
CA ALA A 53 17.37 15.92 -12.10
C ALA A 53 16.87 14.64 -11.39
N ASP A 54 16.67 14.70 -10.08
CA ASP A 54 16.16 13.59 -9.26
C ASP A 54 14.69 13.25 -9.59
N TYR A 55 13.96 14.16 -10.26
CA TYR A 55 12.53 13.97 -10.55
C TYR A 55 12.27 12.76 -11.46
N ALA A 56 13.24 12.37 -12.30
CA ALA A 56 13.13 11.15 -13.10
C ALA A 56 13.03 9.91 -12.18
N TYR A 57 13.87 9.81 -11.15
CA TYR A 57 13.81 8.75 -10.15
C TYR A 57 12.54 8.81 -9.31
N GLY A 58 12.10 10.02 -8.96
CA GLY A 58 10.80 10.23 -8.30
C GLY A 58 9.63 9.66 -9.11
N ARG A 59 9.58 9.92 -10.42
CA ARG A 59 8.53 9.37 -11.30
C ARG A 59 8.63 7.85 -11.44
N ILE A 60 9.84 7.29 -11.47
CA ILE A 60 10.06 5.82 -11.47
C ILE A 60 9.52 5.19 -10.18
N LYS A 61 9.77 5.79 -9.01
CA LYS A 61 9.11 5.37 -7.76
C LYS A 61 7.60 5.49 -7.88
N GLY A 62 7.12 6.64 -8.35
CA GLY A 62 5.70 6.94 -8.44
C GLY A 62 4.91 5.91 -9.26
N ILE A 63 5.42 5.48 -10.42
CA ILE A 63 4.75 4.46 -11.23
C ILE A 63 4.76 3.08 -10.56
N ARG A 64 5.80 2.73 -9.79
CA ARG A 64 5.88 1.46 -9.05
C ARG A 64 4.91 1.42 -7.87
N ASP A 65 4.80 2.52 -7.14
CA ASP A 65 3.83 2.65 -6.06
C ASP A 65 2.41 2.59 -6.64
N MET A 66 2.12 3.37 -7.69
CA MET A 66 0.81 3.36 -8.35
C MET A 66 0.43 1.97 -8.87
N PHE A 67 1.37 1.26 -9.51
CA PHE A 67 1.16 -0.11 -9.95
C PHE A 67 0.82 -1.05 -8.78
N SER A 68 1.53 -0.95 -7.66
CA SER A 68 1.31 -1.80 -6.47
C SER A 68 -0.11 -1.69 -5.92
N GLY A 69 -0.66 -0.47 -5.89
CA GLY A 69 -2.07 -0.27 -5.53
C GLY A 69 -3.06 -0.74 -6.61
N MET A 70 -2.75 -0.50 -7.89
CA MET A 70 -3.60 -0.92 -9.01
C MET A 70 -3.77 -2.44 -9.11
N VAL A 71 -2.75 -3.23 -8.78
CA VAL A 71 -2.82 -4.71 -8.82
C VAL A 71 -3.92 -5.27 -7.91
N LEU A 72 -4.26 -4.58 -6.81
CA LEU A 72 -5.31 -5.00 -5.90
C LEU A 72 -6.72 -4.75 -6.43
N LEU A 73 -6.91 -3.74 -7.28
CA LEU A 73 -8.23 -3.32 -7.77
C LEU A 73 -9.00 -4.43 -8.53
N PRO A 74 -8.41 -5.13 -9.53
CA PRO A 74 -9.12 -6.22 -10.20
C PRO A 74 -9.42 -7.38 -9.25
N LEU A 75 -8.54 -7.67 -8.29
CA LEU A 75 -8.74 -8.74 -7.30
C LEU A 75 -9.88 -8.41 -6.33
N LEU A 76 -9.99 -7.15 -5.91
CA LEU A 76 -11.12 -6.63 -5.14
C LEU A 76 -12.41 -6.70 -5.95
N TRP A 77 -12.39 -6.23 -7.20
CA TRP A 77 -13.55 -6.24 -8.10
C TRP A 77 -14.10 -7.65 -8.32
N LEU A 78 -13.22 -8.61 -8.58
CA LEU A 78 -13.54 -10.03 -8.76
C LEU A 78 -13.77 -10.78 -7.44
N ARG A 79 -13.65 -10.09 -6.29
CA ARG A 79 -13.82 -10.65 -4.93
C ARG A 79 -12.92 -11.86 -4.65
N MET A 80 -11.73 -11.87 -5.24
CA MET A 80 -10.73 -12.94 -5.08
C MET A 80 -10.00 -12.82 -3.74
N ARG A 81 -10.71 -12.98 -2.62
CA ARG A 81 -10.24 -12.72 -1.25
C ARG A 81 -8.85 -13.31 -0.95
N ARG A 82 -8.62 -14.57 -1.31
CA ARG A 82 -7.32 -15.24 -1.07
C ARG A 82 -6.19 -14.57 -1.86
N ALA A 83 -6.43 -14.25 -3.14
CA ALA A 83 -5.44 -13.54 -3.96
C ALA A 83 -5.16 -12.14 -3.40
N VAL A 84 -6.21 -11.40 -2.99
CA VAL A 84 -6.07 -10.12 -2.28
C VAL A 84 -5.22 -10.28 -1.03
N ALA A 85 -5.50 -11.29 -0.19
CA ALA A 85 -4.75 -11.54 1.04
C ALA A 85 -3.26 -11.76 0.76
N TYR A 86 -2.89 -12.61 -0.19
CA TYR A 86 -1.49 -12.85 -0.53
C TYR A 86 -0.81 -11.60 -1.12
N VAL A 87 -1.41 -10.99 -2.15
CA VAL A 87 -0.82 -9.80 -2.80
C VAL A 87 -0.67 -8.64 -1.83
N PHE A 88 -1.71 -8.36 -1.03
CA PHE A 88 -1.69 -7.30 -0.02
C PHE A 88 -0.64 -7.54 1.05
N THR A 89 -0.51 -8.79 1.52
CA THR A 89 0.50 -9.16 2.53
C THR A 89 1.91 -9.04 1.97
N SER A 90 2.14 -9.49 0.74
CA SER A 90 3.43 -9.30 0.07
C SER A 90 3.79 -7.82 -0.07
N ALA A 91 2.81 -6.96 -0.34
CA ALA A 91 3.03 -5.52 -0.48
C ALA A 91 3.49 -4.82 0.82
N ILE A 92 3.32 -5.44 2.00
CA ILE A 92 3.79 -4.89 3.30
C ILE A 92 5.30 -4.67 3.30
N VAL A 93 6.05 -5.43 2.50
CA VAL A 93 7.50 -5.24 2.34
C VAL A 93 7.87 -3.82 1.91
N VAL A 94 7.00 -3.15 1.15
CA VAL A 94 7.24 -1.82 0.61
C VAL A 94 7.27 -0.76 1.72
N PRO A 95 6.21 -0.50 2.51
CA PRO A 95 6.27 0.47 3.59
C PRO A 95 7.23 0.07 4.72
N ALA A 96 7.48 -1.23 4.92
CA ALA A 96 8.51 -1.67 5.86
C ALA A 96 9.91 -1.25 5.39
N ALA A 97 10.24 -1.48 4.11
CA ALA A 97 11.50 -1.03 3.52
C ALA A 97 11.59 0.51 3.49
N ASP A 98 10.53 1.21 3.13
CA ASP A 98 10.49 2.68 3.12
C ASP A 98 10.79 3.27 4.50
N CYS A 99 10.25 2.66 5.58
CA CYS A 99 10.57 3.05 6.95
C CYS A 99 12.06 2.88 7.28
N LEU A 100 12.66 1.75 6.88
CA LEU A 100 14.09 1.50 7.07
C LEU A 100 14.96 2.46 6.25
N ILE A 101 14.54 2.81 5.03
CA ILE A 101 15.24 3.79 4.18
C ILE A 101 15.23 5.17 4.84
N VAL A 102 14.09 5.61 5.37
CA VAL A 102 14.00 6.89 6.12
C VAL A 102 14.90 6.86 7.35
N LEU A 103 14.85 5.79 8.15
CA LEU A 103 15.71 5.63 9.32
C LEU A 103 17.20 5.68 8.94
N ALA A 104 17.60 4.99 7.87
CA ALA A 104 18.99 4.95 7.42
C ALA A 104 19.46 6.30 6.85
N THR A 105 18.55 7.08 6.24
CA THR A 105 18.89 8.36 5.60
C THR A 105 18.90 9.51 6.60
N ASN A 106 17.91 9.56 7.49
CA ASN A 106 17.66 10.71 8.36
C ASN A 106 18.07 10.44 9.82
N GLY A 107 18.29 9.18 10.19
CA GLY A 107 18.53 8.76 11.57
C GLY A 107 17.23 8.64 12.40
N PRO A 108 17.35 8.17 13.66
CA PRO A 108 16.19 7.85 14.50
C PRO A 108 15.41 9.07 15.01
N GLY A 109 15.92 10.29 14.77
CA GLY A 109 15.27 11.53 15.19
C GLY A 109 14.07 11.93 14.32
N ASP A 110 13.97 11.41 13.09
CA ASP A 110 12.87 11.73 12.16
C ASP A 110 11.64 10.82 12.37
N VAL A 111 11.14 10.84 13.60
CA VAL A 111 9.98 10.05 14.05
C VAL A 111 8.74 10.29 13.16
N PRO A 112 8.39 11.52 12.72
CA PRO A 112 7.19 11.74 11.92
C PRO A 112 7.17 10.96 10.61
N HIS A 113 8.25 10.97 9.83
CA HIS A 113 8.30 10.23 8.57
C HIS A 113 8.40 8.72 8.78
N MET A 114 9.12 8.27 9.82
CA MET A 114 9.12 6.86 10.21
C MET A 114 7.73 6.35 10.60
N LEU A 115 6.93 7.16 11.30
CA LEU A 115 5.57 6.78 11.70
C LEU A 115 4.61 6.64 10.50
N ILE A 116 4.77 7.45 9.46
CA ILE A 116 3.96 7.32 8.24
C ILE A 116 4.20 5.94 7.61
N HIS A 117 5.46 5.53 7.42
CA HIS A 117 5.80 4.26 6.78
C HIS A 117 5.58 3.06 7.69
N GLY A 118 6.17 3.10 8.89
CA GLY A 118 6.06 2.04 9.89
C GLY A 118 4.62 1.84 10.38
N GLY A 119 3.88 2.93 10.59
CA GLY A 119 2.46 2.88 10.93
C GLY A 119 1.62 2.27 9.82
N THR A 120 1.90 2.61 8.56
CA THR A 120 1.27 1.97 7.39
C THR A 120 1.57 0.48 7.35
N ALA A 121 2.83 0.06 7.54
CA ALA A 121 3.20 -1.35 7.57
C ALA A 121 2.47 -2.13 8.67
N VAL A 122 2.43 -1.60 9.90
CA VAL A 122 1.70 -2.21 11.02
C VAL A 122 0.20 -2.30 10.74
N PHE A 123 -0.38 -1.24 10.21
CA PHE A 123 -1.79 -1.23 9.83
C PHE A 123 -2.09 -2.26 8.73
N MET A 124 -1.23 -2.39 7.73
CA MET A 124 -1.38 -3.42 6.70
C MET A 124 -1.23 -4.84 7.27
N VAL A 125 -0.35 -5.07 8.26
CA VAL A 125 -0.30 -6.37 8.97
C VAL A 125 -1.64 -6.66 9.64
N PHE A 126 -2.22 -5.68 10.32
CA PHE A 126 -3.55 -5.82 10.93
C PHE A 126 -4.63 -6.17 9.89
N VAL A 127 -4.67 -5.46 8.77
CA VAL A 127 -5.63 -5.74 7.68
C VAL A 127 -5.38 -7.12 7.05
N SER A 128 -4.12 -7.53 6.87
CA SER A 128 -3.73 -8.86 6.39
C SER A 128 -4.27 -9.96 7.32
N VAL A 129 -4.13 -9.80 8.64
CA VAL A 129 -4.71 -10.74 9.61
C VAL A 129 -6.23 -10.84 9.41
N LEU A 130 -6.95 -9.74 9.23
CA LEU A 130 -8.39 -9.77 8.93
C LEU A 130 -8.70 -10.46 7.58
N LEU A 131 -7.86 -10.25 6.57
CA LEU A 131 -7.94 -10.91 5.27
C LEU A 131 -7.63 -12.41 5.35
N PHE A 132 -6.99 -12.94 6.39
CA PHE A 132 -6.86 -14.39 6.58
C PHE A 132 -7.91 -14.97 7.53
N ARG A 133 -8.41 -14.20 8.52
CA ARG A 133 -9.32 -14.67 9.58
C ARG A 133 -10.75 -15.02 9.15
N HIS A 134 -11.26 -14.52 8.02
CA HIS A 134 -12.62 -14.89 7.58
C HIS A 134 -12.66 -16.38 7.20
N LYS A 135 -13.40 -17.19 7.96
CA LYS A 135 -13.66 -18.59 7.59
C LYS A 135 -14.38 -18.63 6.24
N GLN A 136 -14.04 -19.63 5.43
CA GLN A 136 -14.66 -19.84 4.12
C GLN A 136 -16.14 -20.16 4.28
#